data_AF-A0A4S2KCK1-F1
#
_entry.id   AF-A0A4S2KCK1-F1
#
_cell.length_a   1.000
_cell.length_b   1.000
_cell.length_c   1.000
_cell.angle_alpha   90.00
_cell.angle_beta   90.00
_cell.angle_gamma   90.00
#
_symmetry.space_group_name_H-M   'P 1'
#
loop_
_entity.id
_entity.type
_entity.pdbx_description
1 polymer ?
#
loop_
_entity_poly.entity_id
_entity_poly.type
_entity_poly.pdbx_seq_one_letter_code
_entity_poly.pdbx_strand_id
1 'polypeptide(L)'
;MEKLIFYICTFVLISFTIGSKLGSREEHYITCLTENNVSDDDMFTIRDIIEDKHKQENQERIKKNGCVIQCLLQKEGVMEGSEYDVEKMHNEFTKRTNAPSGSKKVETLDNCINETKDLTEKCEKSFALTECFVKAEEREKSRHLPIERLG
;
A
#
# COMPACT_ATOMS: atom_id res chain seq x y z
N MET A 1 36.23 -15.85 -23.90
CA MET A 1 35.18 -16.25 -22.93
C MET A 1 35.04 -15.28 -21.75
N GLU A 2 35.70 -14.12 -21.75
CA GLU A 2 35.60 -13.15 -20.63
C GLU A 2 34.36 -12.25 -20.73
N LYS A 3 33.91 -11.92 -21.95
CA LYS A 3 32.73 -11.04 -22.16
C LYS A 3 31.39 -11.69 -21.77
N LEU A 4 31.31 -13.02 -21.77
CA LEU A 4 30.11 -13.77 -21.38
C LEU A 4 29.91 -13.80 -19.87
N ILE A 5 31.00 -13.82 -19.08
CA ILE A 5 30.95 -13.83 -17.62
C ILE A 5 30.43 -12.48 -17.09
N PHE A 6 30.86 -11.35 -17.69
CA PHE A 6 30.33 -10.03 -17.35
C PHE A 6 28.83 -9.86 -17.68
N TYR A 7 28.34 -10.53 -18.72
CA TYR A 7 26.92 -10.49 -19.11
C TYR A 7 26.04 -11.30 -18.15
N ILE A 8 26.56 -12.40 -17.60
CA ILE A 8 25.85 -13.23 -16.63
C ILE A 8 25.80 -12.53 -15.26
N CYS A 9 26.88 -11.87 -14.83
CA CYS A 9 26.90 -11.12 -13.57
C CYS A 9 25.96 -9.89 -13.58
N THR A 10 25.72 -9.29 -14.75
CA THR A 10 24.78 -8.15 -14.86
C THR A 10 23.31 -8.60 -14.83
N PHE A 11 22.97 -9.76 -15.41
CA PHE A 11 21.60 -10.28 -15.36
C PHE A 11 21.18 -10.79 -13.97
N VAL A 12 22.11 -11.33 -13.16
CA VAL A 12 21.79 -11.81 -11.81
C VAL A 12 21.45 -10.66 -10.85
N LEU A 13 21.97 -9.45 -11.08
CA LEU A 13 21.71 -8.27 -10.24
C LEU A 13 20.39 -7.54 -10.57
N ILE A 14 19.76 -7.81 -11.74
CA ILE A 14 18.52 -7.13 -12.15
C ILE A 14 17.27 -7.90 -11.68
N SER A 15 17.43 -8.85 -10.76
CA SER A 15 16.29 -9.37 -9.98
C SER A 15 15.88 -8.34 -8.92
N PHE A 16 15.70 -7.08 -9.30
CA PHE A 16 14.89 -6.15 -8.52
C PHE A 16 13.50 -6.74 -8.54
N THR A 17 13.11 -7.42 -7.47
CA THR A 17 11.73 -7.85 -7.25
C THR A 17 10.88 -6.57 -7.23
N ILE A 18 10.29 -6.20 -8.36
CA ILE A 18 9.47 -4.99 -8.48
C ILE A 18 8.24 -5.23 -7.61
N GLY A 19 8.16 -4.56 -6.46
CA GLY A 19 6.96 -4.57 -5.63
C GLY A 19 5.83 -3.85 -6.36
N SER A 20 4.58 -4.26 -6.16
CA SER A 20 3.43 -3.53 -6.71
C SER A 20 3.37 -2.13 -6.10
N LYS A 21 3.12 -1.10 -6.93
CA LYS A 21 2.92 0.29 -6.50
C LYS A 21 1.62 0.40 -5.69
N LEU A 22 1.60 1.27 -4.68
CA LEU A 22 0.43 1.48 -3.85
C LEU A 22 -0.74 1.98 -4.72
N GLY A 23 -1.91 1.36 -4.54
CA GLY A 23 -3.10 1.70 -5.31
C GLY A 23 -3.06 1.27 -6.79
N SER A 24 -1.98 0.67 -7.31
CA SER A 24 -1.87 0.35 -8.74
C SER A 24 -2.81 -0.74 -9.24
N ARG A 25 -3.54 -1.40 -8.33
CA ARG A 25 -4.56 -2.40 -8.63
C ARG A 25 -5.98 -1.80 -8.64
N GLU A 26 -6.10 -0.53 -8.30
CA GLU A 26 -7.38 0.17 -8.19
C GLU A 26 -7.83 0.72 -9.55
N GLU A 27 -9.14 0.66 -9.82
CA GLU A 27 -9.73 1.06 -11.11
C GLU A 27 -9.39 2.51 -11.47
N HIS A 28 -9.38 3.40 -10.48
CA HIS A 28 -9.17 4.82 -10.68
C HIS A 28 -7.71 5.28 -10.53
N TYR A 29 -6.74 4.36 -10.52
CA TYR A 29 -5.34 4.67 -10.25
C TYR A 29 -4.76 5.74 -11.18
N ILE A 30 -4.86 5.56 -12.49
CA ILE A 30 -4.32 6.51 -13.49
C ILE A 30 -5.01 7.89 -13.39
N THR A 31 -6.32 7.90 -13.11
CA THR A 31 -7.06 9.13 -12.89
C THR A 31 -6.54 9.87 -11.67
N CYS A 32 -6.33 9.17 -10.54
CA CYS A 32 -5.86 9.78 -9.31
C CYS A 32 -4.41 10.25 -9.38
N LEU A 33 -3.55 9.58 -10.14
CA LEU A 33 -2.22 10.09 -10.48
C LEU A 33 -2.31 11.42 -11.23
N THR A 34 -3.17 11.47 -12.26
CA THR A 34 -3.35 12.66 -13.10
C THR A 34 -3.92 13.84 -12.30
N GLU A 35 -4.98 13.63 -11.52
CA GLU A 35 -5.64 14.68 -10.71
C GLU A 35 -4.71 15.27 -9.64
N ASN A 36 -3.74 14.48 -9.15
CA ASN A 36 -2.78 14.93 -8.14
C ASN A 36 -1.41 15.32 -8.72
N ASN A 37 -1.24 15.29 -10.05
CA ASN A 37 0.03 15.58 -10.72
C ASN A 37 1.19 14.74 -10.16
N VAL A 38 0.98 13.43 -10.05
CA VAL A 38 1.96 12.45 -9.55
C VAL A 38 2.35 11.51 -10.68
N SER A 39 3.66 11.31 -10.90
CA SER A 39 4.14 10.30 -11.84
C SER A 39 3.95 8.91 -11.24
N ASP A 40 3.66 7.91 -12.08
CA ASP A 40 3.61 6.52 -11.63
C ASP A 40 4.93 6.10 -10.95
N ASP A 41 6.08 6.63 -11.36
CA ASP A 41 7.38 6.31 -10.75
C ASP A 41 7.61 6.96 -9.38
N ASP A 42 6.81 7.97 -9.03
CA ASP A 42 6.87 8.61 -7.71
C ASP A 42 6.11 7.80 -6.64
N MET A 43 5.27 6.85 -7.08
CA MET A 43 4.50 6.02 -6.16
C MET A 43 5.37 5.01 -5.43
N PHE A 44 5.17 4.92 -4.12
CA PHE A 44 5.78 3.89 -3.31
C PHE A 44 5.26 2.51 -3.69
N THR A 45 6.13 1.51 -3.56
CA THR A 45 5.73 0.12 -3.65
C THR A 45 5.31 -0.40 -2.29
N ILE A 46 4.53 -1.48 -2.27
CA ILE A 46 4.20 -2.24 -1.05
C ILE A 46 5.48 -2.59 -0.27
N ARG A 47 6.56 -2.93 -0.97
CA ARG A 47 7.85 -3.25 -0.34
C ARG A 47 8.47 -2.03 0.34
N ASP A 48 8.38 -0.84 -0.26
CA ASP A 48 8.91 0.38 0.35
C ASP A 48 8.19 0.73 1.66
N ILE A 49 6.93 0.32 1.79
CA ILE A 49 6.16 0.43 3.03
C ILE A 49 6.59 -0.60 4.06
N ILE A 50 6.68 -1.89 3.66
CA ILE A 50 7.09 -2.99 4.55
C ILE A 50 8.50 -2.77 5.11
N GLU A 51 9.43 -2.36 4.26
CA GLU A 51 10.85 -2.15 4.60
C GLU A 51 11.14 -0.76 5.17
N ASP A 52 10.11 0.06 5.45
CA ASP A 52 10.24 1.41 5.99
C ASP A 52 11.08 2.38 5.13
N LYS A 53 11.32 2.07 3.85
CA LYS A 53 12.09 2.92 2.92
C LYS A 53 11.44 4.29 2.70
N HIS A 54 10.12 4.34 2.68
CA HIS A 54 9.37 5.60 2.58
C HIS A 54 9.69 6.61 3.70
N LYS A 55 10.18 6.17 4.87
CA LYS A 55 10.56 7.06 5.97
C LYS A 55 11.83 7.87 5.71
N GLN A 56 12.65 7.44 4.74
CA GLN A 56 13.90 8.12 4.36
C GLN A 56 13.66 9.16 3.25
N GLU A 57 12.43 9.24 2.75
CA GLU A 57 12.05 10.08 1.62
C GLU A 57 11.55 11.44 2.09
N ASN A 58 11.44 12.37 1.14
CA ASN A 58 10.94 13.70 1.47
C ASN A 58 9.43 13.66 1.79
N GLN A 59 9.00 14.57 2.67
CA GLN A 59 7.61 14.68 3.11
C GLN A 59 6.64 15.00 1.97
N GLU A 60 7.10 15.65 0.90
CA GLU A 60 6.28 15.94 -0.28
C GLU A 60 5.88 14.65 -1.02
N ARG A 61 6.80 13.69 -1.16
CA ARG A 61 6.54 12.40 -1.81
C ARG A 61 5.55 11.56 -1.00
N ILE A 62 5.72 11.54 0.33
CA ILE A 62 4.77 10.89 1.25
C ILE A 62 3.38 11.51 1.09
N LYS A 63 3.30 12.85 1.12
CA LYS A 63 2.03 13.57 0.95
C LYS A 63 1.38 13.28 -0.40
N LYS A 64 2.13 13.29 -1.50
CA LYS A 64 1.63 12.97 -2.85
C LYS A 64 1.03 11.57 -2.92
N ASN A 65 1.74 10.57 -2.38
CA ASN A 65 1.25 9.20 -2.29
C ASN A 65 -0.04 9.14 -1.46
N GLY A 66 -0.06 9.82 -0.31
CA GLY A 66 -1.26 9.97 0.51
C GLY A 66 -2.44 10.56 -0.24
N CYS A 67 -2.22 11.61 -1.05
CA CYS A 67 -3.27 12.24 -1.84
C CYS A 67 -3.79 11.35 -2.99
N VAL A 68 -2.92 10.54 -3.60
CA VAL A 68 -3.35 9.54 -4.59
C VAL A 68 -4.25 8.48 -3.94
N ILE A 69 -3.86 7.95 -2.77
CA ILE A 69 -4.71 7.01 -2.02
C ILE A 69 -6.01 7.67 -1.58
N GLN A 70 -5.96 8.90 -1.11
CA GLN A 70 -7.12 9.67 -0.70
C GLN A 70 -8.12 9.83 -1.86
N CYS A 71 -7.63 10.17 -3.05
CA CYS A 71 -8.42 10.22 -4.27
C CYS A 71 -9.07 8.87 -4.61
N LEU A 72 -8.32 7.77 -4.49
CA LEU A 72 -8.86 6.42 -4.72
C LEU A 72 -10.02 6.12 -3.75
N LEU A 73 -9.81 6.34 -2.45
CA LEU A 73 -10.84 6.14 -1.43
C LEU A 73 -12.09 7.01 -1.66
N GLN A 74 -11.92 8.24 -2.16
CA GLN A 74 -13.05 9.10 -2.53
C GLN A 74 -13.81 8.61 -3.76
N LYS A 75 -13.13 8.12 -4.79
CA LYS A 75 -13.79 7.62 -6.00
C LYS A 75 -14.54 6.30 -5.75
N GLU A 76 -14.02 5.46 -4.87
CA GLU A 76 -14.77 4.32 -4.32
C GLU A 76 -15.93 4.77 -3.41
N GLY A 77 -15.89 6.03 -2.98
CA GLY A 77 -16.84 6.64 -2.06
C GLY A 77 -16.83 6.01 -0.68
N VAL A 78 -15.69 5.46 -0.26
CA VAL A 78 -15.46 4.96 1.11
C VAL A 78 -14.84 6.03 2.02
N MET A 79 -14.61 7.23 1.46
CA MET A 79 -14.09 8.38 2.17
C MET A 79 -14.69 9.67 1.60
N GLU A 80 -15.05 10.61 2.47
CA GLU A 80 -15.46 11.97 2.11
C GLU A 80 -14.63 12.97 2.92
N GLY A 81 -13.80 13.78 2.24
CA GLY A 81 -12.85 14.65 2.93
C GLY A 81 -11.86 13.81 3.75
N SER A 82 -11.86 13.99 5.07
CA SER A 82 -11.09 13.21 6.05
C SER A 82 -11.89 12.07 6.69
N GLU A 83 -13.19 11.95 6.42
CA GLU A 83 -14.05 11.00 7.11
C GLU A 83 -14.20 9.69 6.34
N TYR A 84 -14.12 8.57 7.04
CA TYR A 84 -14.34 7.25 6.47
C TYR A 84 -15.81 6.86 6.53
N ASP A 85 -16.32 6.31 5.43
CA ASP A 85 -17.54 5.51 5.44
C ASP A 85 -17.14 4.06 5.76
N VAL A 86 -17.12 3.73 7.05
CA VAL A 86 -16.62 2.44 7.56
C VAL A 86 -17.45 1.27 7.02
N GLU A 87 -18.78 1.41 6.98
CA GLU A 87 -19.67 0.37 6.48
C GLU A 87 -19.38 0.07 5.01
N LYS A 88 -19.27 1.11 4.18
CA LYS A 88 -18.97 0.93 2.77
C LYS A 88 -17.55 0.42 2.55
N MET A 89 -16.60 0.86 3.36
CA MET A 89 -15.23 0.36 3.33
C MET A 89 -15.17 -1.15 3.60
N HIS A 90 -15.94 -1.67 4.57
CA HIS A 90 -16.06 -3.10 4.82
C HIS A 90 -16.65 -3.85 3.64
N ASN A 91 -17.74 -3.34 3.07
CA ASN A 91 -18.44 -3.96 1.96
C ASN A 91 -17.53 -4.10 0.72
N GLU A 92 -16.85 -3.02 0.33
CA GLU A 92 -15.92 -3.06 -0.80
C GLU A 92 -14.67 -3.90 -0.48
N PHE A 93 -14.15 -3.83 0.74
CA PHE A 93 -12.99 -4.64 1.15
C PHE A 93 -13.27 -6.15 1.08
N THR A 94 -14.39 -6.61 1.66
CA THR A 94 -14.77 -8.03 1.61
C THR A 94 -15.05 -8.49 0.19
N LYS A 95 -15.71 -7.66 -0.63
CA LYS A 95 -15.95 -7.97 -2.06
C LYS A 95 -14.66 -8.14 -2.85
N ARG A 96 -13.65 -7.29 -2.61
CA ARG A 96 -12.36 -7.32 -3.35
C ARG A 96 -11.43 -8.43 -2.87
N THR A 97 -11.42 -8.70 -1.57
CA THR A 97 -10.49 -9.65 -0.97
C THR A 97 -11.07 -11.06 -0.83
N ASN A 98 -12.39 -11.22 -1.01
CA ASN A 98 -13.16 -12.40 -0.63
C ASN A 98 -12.95 -12.79 0.85
N ALA A 99 -12.53 -11.85 1.69
CA ALA A 99 -12.30 -12.09 3.11
C ALA A 99 -13.65 -12.18 3.83
N PRO A 100 -13.94 -13.29 4.54
CA PRO A 100 -15.16 -13.41 5.32
C PRO A 100 -15.31 -12.26 6.32
N SER A 101 -16.54 -11.83 6.58
CA SER A 101 -16.83 -10.94 7.71
C SER A 101 -16.32 -11.56 9.02
N GLY A 102 -15.71 -10.75 9.88
CA GLY A 102 -15.07 -11.22 11.12
C GLY A 102 -13.73 -11.93 10.93
N SER A 103 -13.18 -12.00 9.70
CA SER A 103 -11.84 -12.53 9.48
C SER A 103 -10.75 -11.60 10.03
N LYS A 104 -9.55 -12.16 10.27
CA LYS A 104 -8.39 -11.39 10.76
C LYS A 104 -8.00 -10.23 9.84
N LYS A 105 -8.30 -10.32 8.54
CA LYS A 105 -8.07 -9.24 7.57
C LYS A 105 -9.01 -8.06 7.79
N VAL A 106 -10.29 -8.33 8.04
CA VAL A 106 -11.28 -7.30 8.36
C VAL A 106 -10.96 -6.65 9.72
N GLU A 107 -10.60 -7.46 10.72
CA GLU A 107 -10.15 -6.94 12.03
C GLU A 107 -8.90 -6.05 11.89
N THR A 108 -7.96 -6.42 11.02
CA THR A 108 -6.79 -5.58 10.71
C THR A 108 -7.20 -4.23 10.12
N LEU A 109 -8.14 -4.23 9.18
CA LEU A 109 -8.68 -2.99 8.62
C LEU A 109 -9.32 -2.12 9.71
N ASP A 110 -10.15 -2.70 10.59
CA ASP A 110 -10.79 -1.99 11.70
C ASP A 110 -9.79 -1.33 12.65
N ASN A 111 -8.73 -2.04 13.00
CA ASN A 111 -7.67 -1.51 13.85
C ASN A 111 -7.00 -0.31 13.18
N CYS A 112 -6.67 -0.40 11.89
CA CYS A 112 -6.06 0.69 11.15
C CYS A 112 -6.99 1.90 10.94
N ILE A 113 -8.29 1.67 10.73
CA ILE A 113 -9.30 2.74 10.71
C ILE A 113 -9.30 3.45 12.07
N ASN A 114 -9.34 2.70 13.17
CA ASN A 114 -9.35 3.26 14.52
C ASN A 114 -8.07 4.02 14.88
N GLU A 115 -6.90 3.54 14.44
CA GLU A 115 -5.61 4.21 14.65
C GLU A 115 -5.50 5.56 13.92
N THR A 116 -6.25 5.72 12.81
CA THR A 116 -6.13 6.88 11.92
C THR A 116 -7.33 7.81 11.94
N LYS A 117 -8.40 7.45 12.67
CA LYS A 117 -9.67 8.19 12.68
C LYS A 117 -9.54 9.66 13.11
N ASP A 118 -8.62 9.97 14.01
CA ASP A 118 -8.47 11.31 14.57
C ASP A 118 -7.55 12.22 13.73
N LEU A 119 -6.93 11.68 12.66
CA LEU A 119 -6.17 12.49 11.71
C LEU A 119 -7.12 13.37 10.88
N THR A 120 -6.78 14.66 10.74
CA THR A 120 -7.63 15.62 10.03
C THR A 120 -7.12 15.95 8.64
N GLU A 121 -5.82 15.81 8.39
CA GLU A 121 -5.26 16.00 7.06
C GLU A 121 -5.54 14.74 6.22
N LYS A 122 -6.35 14.90 5.18
CA LYS A 122 -6.91 13.79 4.42
C LYS A 122 -5.85 12.94 3.71
N CYS A 123 -4.79 13.55 3.16
CA CYS A 123 -3.75 12.78 2.47
C CYS A 123 -2.91 11.97 3.45
N GLU A 124 -2.50 12.58 4.57
CA GLU A 124 -1.81 11.93 5.68
C GLU A 124 -2.62 10.78 6.25
N LYS A 125 -3.91 11.01 6.52
CA LYS A 125 -4.84 9.98 7.01
C LYS A 125 -4.93 8.79 6.07
N SER A 126 -5.10 9.02 4.77
CA SER A 126 -5.15 7.95 3.77
C SER A 126 -3.82 7.19 3.63
N PHE A 127 -2.69 7.91 3.73
CA PHE A 127 -1.37 7.27 3.74
C PHE A 127 -1.18 6.38 4.98
N ALA A 128 -1.47 6.91 6.17
CA ALA A 128 -1.33 6.21 7.44
C ALA A 128 -2.21 4.95 7.49
N LEU A 129 -3.44 5.01 6.97
CA LEU A 129 -4.32 3.85 6.87
C LEU A 129 -3.68 2.75 6.01
N THR A 130 -3.14 3.13 4.87
CA THR A 130 -2.48 2.19 3.95
C THR A 130 -1.21 1.61 4.55
N GLU A 131 -0.38 2.45 5.19
CA GLU A 131 0.83 2.03 5.88
C GLU A 131 0.53 1.02 6.99
N CYS A 132 -0.45 1.33 7.85
CA CYS A 132 -0.88 0.44 8.92
C CYS A 132 -1.33 -0.91 8.36
N PHE A 133 -2.23 -0.89 7.37
CA PHE A 133 -2.82 -2.12 6.83
C PHE A 133 -1.77 -3.01 6.16
N VAL A 134 -0.90 -2.44 5.31
CA VAL A 134 0.15 -3.18 4.61
C VAL A 134 1.11 -3.83 5.60
N LYS A 135 1.54 -3.11 6.65
CA LYS A 135 2.44 -3.64 7.67
C LYS A 135 1.78 -4.71 8.52
N ALA A 136 0.52 -4.53 8.88
CA ALA A 136 -0.22 -5.50 9.67
C ALA A 136 -0.43 -6.80 8.89
N GLU A 137 -0.81 -6.73 7.60
CA GLU A 137 -0.92 -7.93 6.75
C GLU A 137 0.42 -8.67 6.61
N GLU A 138 1.54 -7.96 6.48
CA GLU A 138 2.86 -8.60 6.38
C GLU A 138 3.26 -9.31 7.68
N ARG A 139 2.96 -8.71 8.83
CA ARG A 139 3.17 -9.33 10.15
C ARG A 139 2.29 -10.57 10.36
N GLU A 140 1.06 -10.55 9.85
CA GLU A 140 0.17 -11.72 9.90
C GLU A 140 0.71 -12.85 8.98
N LYS A 141 1.14 -12.54 7.76
CA LYS A 141 1.75 -13.53 6.85
C LYS A 141 3.01 -14.16 7.45
N SER A 142 3.89 -13.32 8.01
CA SER A 142 5.12 -13.79 8.65
C SER A 142 4.88 -14.71 9.84
N ARG A 143 3.78 -14.52 10.59
CA ARG A 143 3.39 -15.41 11.70
C ARG A 143 2.89 -16.79 11.25
N HIS A 144 2.44 -16.92 10.00
CA HIS A 144 1.89 -18.17 9.46
C HIS A 144 2.87 -18.91 8.52
N LEU A 145 4.09 -18.38 8.31
CA LEU A 145 5.14 -19.10 7.59
C LEU A 145 5.80 -20.14 8.52
N PRO A 146 5.91 -21.42 8.10
CA PRO A 146 6.64 -22.42 8.88
C PRO A 146 8.12 -22.05 8.98
N ILE A 147 8.73 -22.35 10.12
CA ILE A 147 10.11 -22.05 10.55
C ILE A 147 11.19 -22.73 9.66
N GLU A 148 10.85 -23.30 8.50
CA GLU A 148 11.77 -24.12 7.69
C GLU A 148 12.58 -23.37 6.60
N ARG A 149 12.72 -22.05 6.68
CA ARG A 149 13.60 -21.30 5.74
C ARG A 149 14.71 -20.47 6.40
N LEU A 150 15.18 -20.93 7.55
CA LEU A 150 16.48 -20.55 8.12
C LEU A 150 17.33 -21.83 8.26
N GLY A 151 17.84 -22.29 7.12
CA GLY A 151 18.79 -23.40 7.00
C GLY A 151 19.68 -23.16 5.79
#